data_AF-A0A101JZR5-F1
#
_entry.id   AF-A0A101JZR5-F1
#
_cell.length_a   1.000
_cell.length_b   1.000
_cell.length_c   1.000
_cell.angle_alpha   90.00
_cell.angle_beta   90.00
_cell.angle_gamma   90.00
#
_symmetry.space_group_name_H-M   'P 1'
#
loop_
_entity.id
_entity.type
_entity.pdbx_description
1 polymer ?
#
loop_
_entity_poly.entity_id
_entity_poly.type
_entity_poly.pdbx_seq_one_letter_code
_entity_poly.pdbx_strand_id
1 'polypeptide(L)'
;MLWRAFKSGLLGLLIGPAIAMLIVIAAMIFDAKCGPGDSGGCAMGLVTVPVAAALPSFALFFGLRLAADLWRARPSIRQLRNWGREE
;
A
#
# COMPACT_ATOMS: atom_id res chain seq x y z
N MET A 1 10.29 13.32 -7.76
CA MET A 1 10.29 12.05 -7.00
C MET A 1 9.09 11.97 -6.07
N LEU A 2 8.97 12.90 -5.11
CA LEU A 2 7.89 12.90 -4.13
C LEU A 2 6.48 12.84 -4.75
N TRP A 3 6.20 13.66 -5.77
CA TRP A 3 4.90 13.65 -6.45
C TRP A 3 4.55 12.31 -7.11
N ARG A 4 5.54 11.61 -7.69
CA ARG A 4 5.34 10.29 -8.29
C ARG A 4 5.08 9.23 -7.22
N ALA A 5 5.80 9.32 -6.09
CA ALA A 5 5.55 8.46 -4.94
C ALA A 5 4.15 8.71 -4.36
N PHE A 6 3.71 9.96 -4.26
CA PHE A 6 2.37 10.31 -3.79
C PHE A 6 1.27 9.75 -4.69
N LYS A 7 1.39 9.91 -6.02
CA LYS A 7 0.48 9.27 -7.00
C LYS A 7 0.45 7.75 -6.86
N SER A 8 1.61 7.13 -6.64
CA SER A 8 1.69 5.68 -6.37
C SER A 8 0.97 5.31 -5.08
N GLY A 9 1.15 6.08 -4.00
CA GLY A 9 0.43 5.90 -2.74
C GLY A 9 -1.08 6.01 -2.91
N LEU A 10 -1.58 7.02 -3.63
CA LEU A 10 -3.01 7.17 -3.97
C LEU A 10 -3.56 5.95 -4.72
N LEU A 11 -2.77 5.39 -5.63
CA LEU A 11 -3.14 4.15 -6.30
C LEU A 11 -3.24 2.98 -5.30
N GLY A 12 -2.28 2.88 -4.36
CA GLY A 12 -2.35 1.92 -3.26
C GLY A 12 -3.56 2.10 -2.34
N LEU A 13 -4.00 3.34 -2.12
CA LEU A 13 -5.20 3.66 -1.33
C LEU A 13 -6.50 3.15 -1.97
N LEU A 14 -6.51 2.96 -3.30
CA LEU A 14 -7.65 2.37 -4.02
C LEU A 14 -7.50 0.84 -4.16
N ILE A 15 -6.33 0.39 -4.60
CA ILE A 15 -6.07 -1.03 -4.88
C ILE A 15 -6.10 -1.86 -3.58
N GLY A 16 -5.53 -1.36 -2.49
CA GLY A 16 -5.46 -2.06 -1.21
C GLY A 16 -6.83 -2.45 -0.67
N PRO A 17 -7.73 -1.48 -0.43
CA PRO A 17 -9.10 -1.75 0.01
C PRO A 17 -9.88 -2.64 -0.97
N ALA A 18 -9.70 -2.46 -2.29
CA ALA A 18 -10.36 -3.30 -3.28
C ALA A 18 -9.93 -4.78 -3.16
N ILE A 19 -8.63 -5.04 -3.04
CA ILE A 19 -8.10 -6.39 -2.83
C ILE A 19 -8.58 -6.94 -1.49
N ALA A 20 -8.51 -6.14 -0.42
CA ALA A 20 -8.98 -6.55 0.90
C ALA A 20 -10.46 -6.96 0.89
N MET A 21 -11.30 -6.21 0.16
CA MET A 21 -12.72 -6.55 0.00
C MET A 21 -12.91 -7.87 -0.73
N LEU A 22 -12.17 -8.12 -1.81
CA LEU A 22 -12.19 -9.39 -2.53
C LEU A 22 -11.76 -10.56 -1.63
N ILE A 23 -10.74 -10.37 -0.79
CA ILE A 23 -10.26 -11.37 0.16
C ILE A 23 -11.35 -11.69 1.20
N VAL A 24 -12.03 -10.66 1.74
CA VAL A 24 -13.13 -10.89 2.70
C VAL A 24 -14.30 -11.62 2.05
N ILE A 25 -14.68 -11.24 0.83
CA ILE A 25 -15.74 -11.94 0.08
C ILE A 25 -15.36 -13.41 -0.15
N ALA A 26 -14.11 -13.68 -0.56
CA ALA A 26 -13.63 -15.04 -0.72
C ALA A 26 -13.70 -15.80 0.61
N ALA A 27 -13.22 -15.20 1.71
CA ALA A 27 -13.28 -15.80 3.05
C ALA A 27 -14.72 -16.14 3.46
N MET A 28 -15.69 -15.26 3.20
CA MET A 28 -17.11 -15.52 3.48
C MET A 28 -17.68 -16.71 2.70
N ILE A 29 -17.25 -16.91 1.46
CA ILE A 29 -17.72 -18.05 0.64
C ILE A 29 -17.19 -19.37 1.20
N PHE A 30 -15.97 -19.37 1.74
CA PHE A 30 -15.32 -20.59 2.25
C PHE A 30 -15.54 -20.83 3.75
N ASP A 31 -16.06 -19.85 4.51
CA ASP A 31 -16.32 -19.98 5.94
C ASP A 31 -17.80 -20.28 6.23
N ALA A 32 -18.08 -21.53 6.63
CA ALA A 32 -19.41 -21.99 7.02
C ALA A 32 -20.00 -21.25 8.24
N LYS A 33 -19.20 -20.46 8.99
CA LYS A 33 -19.68 -19.61 10.08
C LYS A 33 -20.34 -18.33 9.59
N CYS A 34 -20.04 -17.88 8.36
CA CYS A 34 -20.67 -16.72 7.76
C CYS A 34 -22.01 -17.13 7.11
N GLY A 35 -23.06 -17.22 7.93
CA GLY A 35 -24.39 -17.66 7.49
C GLY A 35 -25.53 -17.17 8.40
N PRO A 36 -26.75 -17.69 8.23
CA PRO A 36 -27.90 -17.32 9.05
C PRO A 36 -27.61 -17.56 10.54
N GLY A 37 -27.72 -16.50 11.35
CA GLY A 37 -27.38 -16.54 12.78
C GLY A 37 -25.98 -16.01 13.13
N ASP A 38 -25.21 -15.51 12.16
CA ASP A 38 -23.98 -14.77 12.46
C ASP A 38 -24.30 -13.51 13.28
N SER A 39 -23.47 -13.27 14.29
CA SER A 39 -23.44 -12.08 15.15
C SER A 39 -23.16 -10.75 14.40
N GLY A 40 -23.05 -10.79 13.07
CA GLY A 40 -22.70 -9.66 12.22
C GLY A 40 -21.19 -9.44 12.07
N GLY A 41 -20.36 -10.33 12.62
CA GLY A 41 -18.90 -10.24 12.55
C GLY A 41 -18.38 -10.32 11.12
N CYS A 42 -18.95 -11.22 10.32
CA CYS A 42 -18.59 -11.32 8.91
C CYS A 42 -19.02 -10.04 8.16
N ALA A 43 -20.23 -9.55 8.41
CA ALA A 43 -20.75 -8.32 7.78
C ALA A 43 -19.94 -7.08 8.16
N MET A 44 -19.49 -6.95 9.41
CA MET A 44 -18.57 -5.88 9.80
C MET A 44 -17.22 -5.98 9.10
N GLY A 45 -16.68 -7.19 8.94
CA GLY A 45 -15.43 -7.45 8.25
C GLY A 45 -15.39 -6.91 6.81
N LEU A 46 -16.52 -6.94 6.10
CA LEU A 46 -16.64 -6.36 4.75
C LEU A 46 -16.31 -4.87 4.69
N VAL A 47 -16.50 -4.14 5.79
CA VAL A 47 -16.27 -2.69 5.85
C VAL A 47 -14.98 -2.37 6.59
N THR A 48 -14.76 -2.99 7.75
CA THR A 48 -13.63 -2.66 8.63
C THR A 48 -12.29 -3.07 8.03
N VAL A 49 -12.23 -4.22 7.33
CA VAL A 49 -10.98 -4.73 6.75
C VAL A 49 -10.49 -3.84 5.59
N PRO A 50 -11.32 -3.47 4.59
CA PRO A 50 -10.89 -2.53 3.55
C PRO A 50 -10.48 -1.16 4.09
N VAL A 51 -11.21 -0.63 5.08
CA VAL A 51 -10.88 0.66 5.72
C VAL A 51 -9.55 0.57 6.45
N ALA A 52 -9.33 -0.47 7.25
CA ALA A 52 -8.07 -0.69 7.95
C ALA A 52 -6.90 -0.91 6.98
N ALA A 53 -7.15 -1.52 5.81
CA ALA A 53 -6.13 -1.76 4.79
C ALA A 53 -5.74 -0.50 3.98
N ALA A 54 -6.54 0.57 4.00
CA ALA A 54 -6.32 1.75 3.16
C ALA A 54 -4.98 2.44 3.45
N LEU A 55 -4.73 2.85 4.70
CA LEU A 55 -3.50 3.55 5.08
C LEU A 55 -2.23 2.69 4.92
N PRO A 56 -2.22 1.41 5.36
CA PRO A 56 -1.07 0.52 5.12
C PRO A 56 -0.75 0.37 3.63
N SER A 57 -1.76 0.24 2.77
CA SER A 57 -1.57 0.09 1.33
C SER A 57 -1.03 1.36 0.67
N PHE A 58 -1.50 2.53 1.11
CA PHE A 58 -0.91 3.80 0.71
C PHE A 58 0.58 3.87 1.10
N ALA A 59 0.89 3.57 2.36
CA ALA A 59 2.25 3.64 2.89
C ALA A 59 3.20 2.69 2.14
N LEU A 60 2.73 1.48 1.82
CA LEU A 60 3.50 0.48 1.08
C LEU A 60 3.79 0.93 -0.35
N PHE A 61 2.79 1.40 -1.10
CA PHE A 61 2.97 1.86 -2.48
C PHE A 61 3.78 3.16 -2.57
N PHE A 62 3.56 4.08 -1.63
CA PHE A 62 4.36 5.31 -1.53
C PHE A 62 5.81 4.98 -1.21
N GLY A 63 6.05 4.17 -0.18
CA GLY A 63 7.36 3.79 0.31
C GLY A 63 8.18 3.05 -0.74
N LEU A 64 7.59 2.04 -1.39
CA LEU A 64 8.25 1.30 -2.48
C LEU A 64 8.65 2.22 -3.63
N ARG A 65 7.76 3.14 -4.03
CA ARG A 65 8.06 4.05 -5.13
C ARG A 65 9.13 5.08 -4.76
N LEU A 66 9.06 5.63 -3.55
CA LEU A 66 10.07 6.57 -3.04
C LEU A 66 11.43 5.89 -2.92
N ALA A 67 11.48 4.69 -2.35
CA ALA A 67 12.71 3.90 -2.23
C ALA A 67 13.32 3.61 -3.60
N ALA A 68 12.51 3.19 -4.59
CA ALA A 68 12.99 2.95 -5.95
C ALA A 68 13.51 4.22 -6.64
N ASP A 69 12.81 5.36 -6.48
CA ASP A 69 13.24 6.64 -7.03
C ASP A 69 14.57 7.11 -6.38
N LEU A 70 14.73 6.94 -5.06
CA LEU A 70 15.98 7.24 -4.34
C LEU A 70 17.12 6.30 -4.75
N TRP A 71 16.84 5.01 -4.93
CA TRP A 71 17.84 4.04 -5.36
C TRP A 71 18.40 4.37 -6.75
N ARG A 72 17.54 4.82 -7.65
CA ARG A 72 17.91 5.21 -9.02
C ARG A 72 18.68 6.53 -9.07
N ALA A 73 18.43 7.41 -8.12
CA ALA A 73 19.12 8.69 -8.01
C ALA A 73 20.38 8.65 -7.15
N ARG A 74 20.86 7.46 -6.78
CA ARG A 74 22.13 7.33 -6.09
C ARG A 74 23.24 7.96 -6.94
N PRO A 75 23.95 8.98 -6.43
CA PRO A 75 25.06 9.56 -7.14
C PRO A 75 26.18 8.53 -7.31
N SER A 76 26.87 8.58 -8.44
CA SER A 76 28.05 7.76 -8.64
C SER A 76 29.19 8.20 -7.69
N ILE A 77 30.11 7.28 -7.36
CA ILE A 77 31.30 7.59 -6.54
C ILE A 77 32.09 8.77 -7.13
N ARG A 78 32.13 8.90 -8.46
CA ARG A 78 32.78 10.04 -9.15
C ARG A 78 32.08 11.37 -8.88
N GLN A 79 30.75 11.41 -8.86
CA GLN A 79 29.99 12.62 -8.54
C GLN A 79 30.20 13.04 -7.08
N LEU A 80 30.18 12.07 -6.15
CA LEU A 80 30.43 12.35 -4.73
C LEU A 80 31.84 12.90 -4.47
N ARG A 81 32.85 12.42 -5.22
CA ARG A 81 34.23 12.91 -5.10
C ARG A 81 34.41 14.36 -5.58
N ASN A 82 33.60 14.80 -6.55
CA ASN A 82 33.69 16.15 -7.09
C ASN A 82 32.87 17.18 -6.28
N TRP A 83 31.97 16.74 -5.39
CA TRP A 83 31.16 17.63 -4.54
C TRP A 83 31.96 18.45 -3.51
N GLY A 84 33.17 18.01 -3.16
CA GLY A 84 34.07 18.76 -2.26
C GLY A 84 35.13 19.58 -2.98
N ARG A 85 35.01 19.72 -4.31
CA ARG A 85 35.97 20.41 -5.17
C ARG A 85 35.27 21.59 -5.83
N GLU A 86 34.64 22.43 -5.00
CA GLU A 86 34.21 23.77 -5.38
C GLU A 86 35.39 24.71 -5.11
N GLU A 87 35.71 25.53 -6.10
CA GLU A 87 36.88 26.43 -6.20
C GLU A 87 36.81 27.60 -5.23
#